data_AF-R7WAH3-F1
#
_entry.id   AF-R7WAH3-F1
#
_cell.length_a   1.000
_cell.length_b   1.000
_cell.length_c   1.000
_cell.angle_alpha   90.00
_cell.angle_beta   90.00
_cell.angle_gamma   90.00
#
_symmetry.space_group_name_H-M   'P 1'
#
loop_
_entity.id
_entity.type
_entity.pdbx_description
1 polymer ?
#
loop_
_entity_poly.entity_id
_entity_poly.type
_entity_poly.pdbx_seq_one_letter_code
_entity_poly.pdbx_strand_id
1 'polypeptide(L)'
;MNCEVAIILEHKWEQLQHMSDGGADQVSQVFEKSQAYVKRFSRYKNPDAVRQVRETLSRYSLVEFELCTLGNLCPDTADEAKALVPSLVPGGRVDQMIA
;
A
#
# COMPACT_ATOMS: atom_id res chain seq x y z
N MET A 1 1.26 2.24 1.89
CA MET A 1 0.39 1.05 1.74
C MET A 1 -0.69 1.29 0.68
N ASN A 2 -1.22 0.24 0.05
CA ASN A 2 -2.26 0.32 -1.00
C ASN A 2 -3.50 1.06 -0.51
N CYS A 3 -3.88 0.86 0.75
CA CYS A 3 -5.03 1.54 1.36
C CYS A 3 -4.83 3.06 1.52
N GLU A 4 -3.62 3.52 1.82
CA GLU A 4 -3.29 4.95 1.86
C GLU A 4 -3.38 5.55 0.45
N VAL A 5 -2.86 4.83 -0.55
CA VAL A 5 -2.97 5.22 -1.97
C VAL A 5 -4.43 5.26 -2.41
N ALA A 6 -5.27 4.32 -1.96
CA ALA A 6 -6.70 4.33 -2.27
C ALA A 6 -7.39 5.60 -1.78
N ILE A 7 -7.13 6.03 -0.54
CA ILE A 7 -7.66 7.28 0.01
C ILE A 7 -7.20 8.48 -0.81
N ILE A 8 -5.90 8.54 -1.14
CA ILE A 8 -5.33 9.65 -1.92
C ILE A 8 -5.96 9.73 -3.33
N LEU A 9 -6.07 8.59 -4.03
CA LEU A 9 -6.63 8.55 -5.37
C LEU A 9 -8.15 8.79 -5.37
N GLU A 10 -8.87 8.37 -4.33
CA GLU A 10 -10.29 8.68 -4.17
C GLU A 10 -10.53 10.18 -4.00
N HIS A 11 -9.78 10.83 -3.11
CA HIS A 11 -9.88 12.27 -2.92
C HIS A 11 -9.54 13.04 -4.21
N LYS A 12 -8.48 12.63 -4.93
CA LYS A 12 -8.13 13.24 -6.21
C LYS A 12 -9.21 13.03 -7.28
N TRP A 13 -9.87 11.88 -7.28
CA TRP A 13 -10.98 11.61 -8.19
C TRP A 13 -12.17 12.54 -7.92
N GLU A 14 -12.55 12.72 -6.66
CA GLU A 14 -13.61 13.66 -6.26
C GLU A 14 -13.29 15.09 -6.69
N GLN A 15 -12.04 15.55 -6.51
CA GLN A 15 -11.60 16.87 -6.99
C GLN A 15 -11.75 17.00 -8.51
N LEU A 16 -11.35 15.99 -9.28
CA LEU A 16 -11.48 15.99 -10.74
C LEU A 16 -12.95 16.02 -11.18
N GLN A 17 -13.85 15.34 -10.46
CA GLN A 17 -15.29 15.40 -10.70
C GLN A 17 -15.86 16.79 -10.41
N HIS A 18 -15.44 17.44 -9.31
CA HIS A 18 -15.89 18.78 -8.98
C HIS A 18 -15.35 19.87 -9.92
N MET A 19 -14.21 19.64 -10.56
CA MET A 19 -13.60 20.58 -11.51
C MET A 19 -14.16 20.47 -12.93
N SER A 20 -15.06 19.53 -13.23
CA SER A 20 -15.38 19.16 -14.61
C SER A 20 -16.79 19.50 -15.10
N ASP A 21 -16.84 20.55 -15.91
CA ASP A 21 -17.61 20.61 -17.17
C ASP A 21 -16.74 20.05 -18.34
N GLY A 22 -15.92 19.01 -18.09
CA GLY A 22 -15.04 18.39 -19.12
C GLY A 22 -13.76 17.66 -18.66
N GLY A 23 -13.40 17.69 -17.38
CA GLY A 23 -12.19 17.04 -16.81
C GLY A 23 -12.23 15.52 -16.61
N ALA A 24 -13.40 14.86 -16.64
CA ALA A 24 -13.49 13.40 -16.57
C ALA A 24 -12.83 12.72 -17.79
N ASP A 25 -12.87 13.36 -18.96
CA ASP A 25 -12.24 12.87 -20.20
C ASP A 25 -10.71 12.99 -20.21
N GLN A 26 -10.10 13.67 -19.22
CA GLN A 26 -8.64 13.83 -19.12
C GLN A 26 -7.99 12.94 -18.04
N VAL A 27 -8.73 12.00 -17.45
CA VAL A 27 -8.11 11.08 -16.50
C VAL A 27 -7.20 10.12 -17.24
N SER A 28 -5.91 10.14 -16.90
CA SER A 28 -4.93 9.23 -17.51
C SER A 28 -5.31 7.77 -17.24
N GLN A 29 -5.11 6.91 -18.25
CA GLN A 29 -5.27 5.46 -18.10
C GLN A 29 -4.44 4.88 -16.94
N VAL A 30 -3.29 5.49 -16.61
CA VAL A 30 -2.47 5.10 -15.45
C VAL A 30 -3.22 5.36 -14.14
N PHE A 31 -3.92 6.49 -14.04
CA PHE A 31 -4.71 6.84 -12.87
C PHE A 31 -5.87 5.86 -12.69
N GLU A 32 -6.66 5.61 -13.74
CA GLU A 32 -7.80 4.69 -13.68
C GLU A 32 -7.36 3.27 -13.27
N LYS A 33 -6.30 2.75 -13.89
CA LYS A 33 -5.76 1.42 -13.57
C LYS A 33 -5.21 1.37 -12.14
N SER A 34 -4.53 2.42 -11.70
CA SER A 34 -4.01 2.51 -10.33
C SER A 34 -5.15 2.56 -9.32
N GLN A 35 -6.18 3.37 -9.57
CA GLN A 35 -7.35 3.48 -8.71
C GLN A 35 -8.12 2.16 -8.64
N ALA A 36 -8.34 1.49 -9.77
CA ALA A 36 -8.97 0.17 -9.82
C ALA A 36 -8.16 -0.88 -9.04
N TYR A 37 -6.83 -0.87 -9.19
CA TYR A 37 -5.94 -1.77 -8.45
C TYR A 37 -6.06 -1.54 -6.94
N VAL A 38 -5.90 -0.30 -6.46
CA VAL A 38 -5.93 -0.03 -5.02
C VAL A 38 -7.33 -0.20 -4.44
N LYS A 39 -8.42 0.09 -5.17
CA LYS A 39 -9.79 -0.23 -4.71
C LYS A 39 -10.00 -1.74 -4.55
N ARG A 40 -9.37 -2.56 -5.39
CA ARG A 40 -9.47 -4.02 -5.33
C ARG A 40 -8.59 -4.65 -4.26
N PHE A 41 -7.35 -4.20 -4.13
CA PHE A 41 -6.31 -4.84 -3.30
C PHE A 41 -6.04 -4.13 -1.98
N SER A 42 -6.73 -3.02 -1.68
CA SER A 42 -6.69 -2.44 -0.34
C SER A 42 -7.38 -3.36 0.66
N ARG A 43 -6.61 -3.82 1.65
CA ARG A 43 -7.10 -4.66 2.75
C ARG A 43 -8.01 -3.91 3.71
N TYR A 44 -7.73 -2.62 3.89
CA TYR A 44 -8.44 -1.74 4.82
C TYR A 44 -9.17 -0.65 4.03
N LYS A 45 -10.48 -0.52 4.29
CA LYS A 45 -11.34 0.51 3.66
C LYS A 45 -11.72 1.65 4.61
N ASN A 46 -11.69 1.38 5.92
CA ASN A 46 -11.96 2.39 6.93
C ASN A 46 -10.68 3.25 7.15
N PRO A 47 -10.73 4.59 6.97
CA PRO A 47 -9.60 5.48 7.24
C PRO A 47 -8.99 5.32 8.63
N ASP A 48 -9.81 5.08 9.66
CA ASP A 48 -9.33 4.87 11.03
C ASP A 48 -8.56 3.55 11.15
N ALA A 49 -8.97 2.52 10.42
CA ALA A 49 -8.26 1.24 10.38
C ALA A 49 -6.92 1.39 9.64
N VAL A 50 -6.88 2.15 8.54
CA VAL A 50 -5.64 2.46 7.81
C VAL A 50 -4.64 3.14 8.75
N ARG A 51 -5.10 4.15 9.49
CA ARG A 51 -4.28 4.87 10.46
C ARG A 51 -3.76 3.95 11.57
N GLN A 52 -4.63 3.13 12.16
CA GLN A 52 -4.24 2.20 13.22
C GLN A 52 -3.22 1.17 12.77
N VAL A 53 -3.37 0.62 11.56
CA VAL A 53 -2.40 -0.33 10.99
C VAL A 53 -1.05 0.34 10.80
N ARG A 54 -1.03 1.55 10.23
CA ARG A 54 0.18 2.35 10.03
C ARG A 54 0.88 2.61 11.36
N GLU A 55 0.15 3.09 12.36
CA GLU A 55 0.68 3.38 13.70
C GLU A 55 1.19 2.12 14.40
N THR A 56 0.49 0.99 14.24
CA THR A 56 0.89 -0.28 14.85
C THR A 56 2.18 -0.81 14.25
N LEU A 57 2.28 -0.86 12.92
CA LEU A 57 3.49 -1.35 12.25
C LEU A 57 4.70 -0.43 12.48
N SER A 58 4.48 0.88 12.56
CA SER A 58 5.56 1.85 12.84
C SER A 58 6.16 1.75 14.23
N ARG A 59 5.55 0.98 15.16
CA ARG A 59 6.15 0.71 16.48
C ARG A 59 7.29 -0.31 16.42
N TYR A 60 7.39 -1.04 15.32
CA TYR A 60 8.45 -2.03 15.09
C TYR A 60 9.58 -1.39 14.29
N SER A 61 10.80 -1.92 14.47
CA SER A 61 11.99 -1.48 13.74
C SER A 61 12.04 -2.06 12.32
N LEU A 62 11.00 -1.76 11.53
CA LEU A 62 10.86 -2.17 10.13
C LEU A 62 11.29 -1.03 9.22
N VAL A 63 11.94 -1.34 8.11
CA VAL A 63 12.11 -0.33 7.05
C VAL A 63 10.80 -0.12 6.30
N GLU A 64 10.66 1.03 5.64
CA GLU A 64 9.40 1.43 5.01
C GLU A 64 8.88 0.40 3.98
N PHE A 65 9.79 -0.25 3.25
CA PHE A 65 9.45 -1.34 2.33
C PHE A 65 8.80 -2.53 3.04
N GLU A 66 9.38 -3.00 4.14
CA GLU A 66 8.89 -4.16 4.89
C GLU A 66 7.53 -3.87 5.49
N LEU A 67 7.40 -2.70 6.09
CA LEU A 67 6.16 -2.23 6.67
C LEU A 67 5.04 -2.18 5.63
N CYS A 68 5.30 -1.51 4.49
CA CYS A 68 4.30 -1.41 3.42
C CYS A 68 3.94 -2.79 2.86
N THR A 69 4.92 -3.68 2.74
CA THR A 69 4.70 -5.03 2.21
C THR A 69 3.86 -5.87 3.16
N LEU A 70 4.18 -5.89 4.46
CA LEU A 70 3.39 -6.58 5.48
C LEU A 70 1.96 -6.03 5.57
N GLY A 71 1.81 -4.71 5.57
CA GLY A 71 0.51 -4.05 5.59
C GLY A 71 -0.35 -4.31 4.34
N ASN A 72 0.27 -4.61 3.20
CA ASN A 72 -0.43 -4.92 1.95
C ASN A 72 -0.77 -6.42 1.83
N LEU A 73 0.18 -7.30 2.13
CA LEU A 73 0.04 -8.74 1.92
C LEU A 73 -0.77 -9.40 3.03
N CYS A 74 -0.62 -8.94 4.27
CA CYS A 74 -1.25 -9.50 5.48
C CYS A 74 -1.00 -11.02 5.62
N PRO A 75 0.25 -11.45 5.81
CA PRO A 75 0.55 -12.87 6.03
C PRO A 75 -0.12 -13.38 7.31
N ASP A 76 -0.58 -14.61 7.28
CA ASP A 76 -1.28 -15.26 8.40
C ASP A 76 -0.30 -15.78 9.46
N THR A 77 0.94 -16.08 9.04
CA THR A 77 1.98 -16.66 9.91
C THR A 77 3.31 -15.94 9.80
N ALA A 78 4.13 -16.04 10.84
CA ALA A 78 5.49 -15.50 10.83
C ALA A 78 6.38 -16.15 9.77
N ASP A 79 6.18 -17.43 9.47
CA ASP A 79 6.97 -18.15 8.46
C ASP A 79 6.60 -17.71 7.04
N GLU A 80 5.32 -17.47 6.77
CA GLU A 80 4.87 -16.85 5.52
C GLU A 80 5.45 -15.44 5.37
N ALA A 81 5.41 -14.62 6.43
CA ALA A 81 5.97 -13.27 6.42
C ALA A 81 7.45 -13.26 6.04
N LYS A 82 8.25 -14.16 6.63
CA LYS A 82 9.69 -14.31 6.31
C LYS A 82 9.93 -14.84 4.90
N ALA A 83 9.07 -15.73 4.41
CA ALA A 83 9.16 -16.26 3.05
C ALA A 83 8.86 -15.17 2.00
N LEU A 84 7.86 -14.33 2.26
CA LEU A 84 7.45 -13.22 1.38
C LEU A 84 8.41 -12.02 1.46
N VAL A 85 8.94 -11.73 2.65
CA VAL A 85 9.82 -10.58 2.92
C VAL A 85 11.12 -11.07 3.56
N PRO A 86 12.07 -11.59 2.78
CA PRO A 86 13.30 -12.19 3.30
C PRO A 86 14.21 -11.21 4.06
N SER A 87 14.06 -9.90 3.86
CA SER A 87 14.83 -8.87 4.60
C SER A 87 14.47 -8.81 6.09
N LEU A 88 13.32 -9.38 6.50
CA LEU A 88 12.95 -9.52 7.92
C LEU A 88 13.84 -10.50 8.68
N VAL A 89 14.61 -11.34 7.96
CA VAL A 89 15.49 -12.35 8.56
C VAL A 89 16.94 -11.83 8.47
N PRO A 90 17.67 -11.74 9.60
CA PRO A 90 19.09 -11.40 9.59
C PRO A 90 19.88 -12.38 8.70
N GLY A 91 20.64 -11.88 7.73
CA GLY A 91 21.35 -12.72 6.75
C GLY A 91 20.47 -13.24 5.60
N GLY A 92 19.29 -12.67 5.43
CA GLY A 92 18.36 -12.98 4.36
C GLY A 92 18.93 -12.71 2.96
N ARG A 93 18.24 -13.21 1.94
CA ARG A 93 18.68 -13.15 0.53
C ARG A 93 19.13 -11.77 0.03
N VAL A 94 18.61 -10.68 0.61
CA VAL A 94 18.99 -9.30 0.23
C VAL A 94 20.41 -8.98 0.71
N ASP A 95 20.81 -9.43 1.91
CA ASP A 95 22.18 -9.29 2.40
C ASP A 95 23.17 -10.09 1.54
N GLN A 96 22.73 -11.23 0.98
CA GLN A 96 23.54 -12.07 0.08
C GLN A 96 23.62 -11.57 -1.36
N MET A 97 22.74 -10.63 -1.77
CA MET A 97 22.76 -10.05 -3.12
C MET A 97 23.73 -8.88 -3.25
N ILE A 98 24.20 -8.32 -2.14
CA ILE A 98 25.09 -7.15 -2.08
C ILE A 98 26.54 -7.56 -1.72
N ALA A 99 26.79 -8.86 -1.47
CA ALA A 99 28.13 -9.43 -1.25
C ALA A 99 28.67 -10.10 -2.53
#